data_AF-A0AAD6DGT5-F1
#
_entry.id   AF-A0AAD6DGT5-F1
#
_cell.length_a   1.000
_cell.length_b   1.000
_cell.length_c   1.000
_cell.angle_alpha   90.00
_cell.angle_beta   90.00
_cell.angle_gamma   90.00
#
_symmetry.space_group_name_H-M   'P 1'
#
loop_
_entity.id
_entity.type
_entity.pdbx_description
1 polymer ?
#
loop_
_entity_poly.entity_id
_entity_poly.type
_entity_poly.pdbx_seq_one_letter_code
_entity_poly.pdbx_strand_id
1 'polypeptide(L)'
;MASEQTVEEITQNVQPPMIPPQRSHDPSNNMKRTDPFQFGSRYLEKGDDVFEFNAWDHVEPDDEFKAFAEGQYEKQRAAPVSDFDQRRFNMDPAKWWDLFYKNNTDNFFKDRKWLQQEFPILEQVTRKDAGKKVVLEVGAGAGNTAFPLIRNNENEELMLHACDYSKYAVKVMRESEQYNPKHMVADVWDVSAQPTEEKDSLPPGLAEGSVDVIVLIFIFSALSPVEWTHAISNLHRLLKPGGVILFRDYGRGDLAQVRMKKNRYLQENFYVRGDGTRVYFFDPEELSQIWSRWTPEGGIQVDLEKTEDSEAKSKGAFEVMHIGADRRLIVNRASKVKMYRCWLQGNFRKVEAPAAENGA
;
A
#
# COMPACT_ATOMS: atom_id res chain seq x y z
N MET A 1 -49.23 -22.85 4.31
CA MET A 1 -48.67 -21.64 4.94
C MET A 1 -47.36 -22.05 5.57
N ALA A 2 -46.26 -21.86 4.84
CA ALA A 2 -44.92 -22.25 5.27
C ALA A 2 -44.31 -21.08 6.05
N SER A 3 -43.81 -21.37 7.25
CA SER A 3 -43.15 -20.40 8.13
C SER A 3 -41.76 -20.07 7.59
N GLU A 4 -41.51 -18.78 7.36
CA GLU A 4 -40.16 -18.23 7.13
C GLU A 4 -39.32 -18.42 8.39
N GLN A 5 -38.27 -19.23 8.31
CA GLN A 5 -37.21 -19.23 9.31
C GLN A 5 -36.20 -18.13 8.95
N THR A 6 -35.89 -17.27 9.92
CA THR A 6 -34.94 -16.16 9.79
C THR A 6 -33.49 -16.67 9.75
N VAL A 7 -32.63 -15.92 9.04
CA VAL A 7 -31.19 -16.18 8.86
C VAL A 7 -30.40 -16.35 10.18
N GLU A 8 -30.96 -15.87 11.30
CA GLU A 8 -30.41 -16.06 12.65
C GLU A 8 -30.56 -17.49 13.20
N GLU A 9 -31.54 -18.28 12.74
CA GLU A 9 -31.72 -19.68 13.20
C GLU A 9 -30.76 -20.66 12.51
N ILE A 10 -30.37 -20.37 11.26
CA ILE A 10 -29.42 -21.20 10.50
C ILE A 10 -28.00 -21.08 11.09
N THR A 11 -27.68 -19.97 11.75
CA THR A 11 -26.35 -19.70 12.32
C THR A 11 -26.13 -20.30 13.72
N GLN A 12 -27.17 -20.81 14.40
CA GLN A 12 -27.03 -21.30 15.78
C GLN A 12 -26.94 -22.83 15.94
N ASN A 13 -27.12 -23.64 14.89
CA ASN A 13 -27.13 -25.11 15.02
C ASN A 13 -26.11 -25.88 14.16
N VAL A 14 -25.08 -25.23 13.63
CA VAL A 14 -23.96 -25.95 13.03
C VAL A 14 -22.96 -26.28 14.14
N GLN A 15 -23.08 -27.48 14.72
CA GLN A 15 -21.94 -28.04 15.45
C GLN A 15 -20.79 -28.24 14.45
N PRO A 16 -19.60 -27.67 14.70
CA PRO A 16 -18.47 -27.89 13.82
C PRO A 16 -18.20 -29.40 13.75
N PRO A 17 -17.95 -29.97 12.56
CA PRO A 17 -17.58 -31.37 12.46
C PRO A 17 -16.36 -31.60 13.37
N MET A 18 -16.47 -32.56 14.30
CA MET A 18 -15.31 -33.08 15.03
C MET A 18 -14.42 -33.81 14.03
N ILE A 19 -13.54 -33.05 13.36
CA ILE A 19 -12.46 -33.62 12.58
C ILE A 19 -11.45 -34.15 13.60
N PRO A 20 -11.14 -35.46 13.59
CA PRO A 20 -10.07 -36.00 14.42
C PRO A 20 -8.79 -35.22 14.16
N PRO A 21 -7.94 -34.97 15.17
CA PRO A 21 -6.67 -34.30 14.97
C PRO A 21 -5.73 -35.22 14.18
N GLN A 22 -5.91 -35.28 12.86
CA GLN A 22 -4.85 -35.74 11.97
C GLN A 22 -3.86 -34.58 11.90
N ARG A 23 -2.89 -34.67 12.79
CA ARG A 23 -1.74 -33.78 12.87
C ARG A 23 -1.03 -33.81 11.51
N SER A 24 -1.10 -32.71 10.78
CA SER A 24 -0.10 -32.37 9.78
C SER A 24 1.19 -32.03 10.53
N HIS A 25 1.92 -33.06 10.94
CA HIS A 25 3.24 -32.92 11.56
C HIS A 25 4.31 -32.86 10.47
N ASP A 26 4.15 -31.99 9.47
CA ASP A 26 5.32 -31.65 8.67
C ASP A 26 6.19 -30.68 9.51
N PRO A 27 7.39 -31.09 9.94
CA PRO A 27 8.28 -30.22 10.71
C PRO A 27 8.71 -28.97 9.92
N SER A 28 8.60 -28.98 8.59
CA SER A 28 8.95 -27.85 7.72
C SER A 28 7.96 -26.68 7.82
N ASN A 29 6.66 -26.93 7.96
CA ASN A 29 5.64 -25.90 8.22
C ASN A 29 5.62 -25.45 9.69
N ASN A 30 6.24 -26.24 10.57
CA ASN A 30 6.27 -26.06 12.01
C ASN A 30 7.46 -25.22 12.52
N MET A 31 7.95 -24.28 11.70
CA MET A 31 8.98 -23.34 12.15
C MET A 31 8.44 -22.41 13.25
N LYS A 32 8.53 -22.89 14.50
CA LYS A 32 8.62 -22.04 15.68
C LYS A 32 9.73 -21.02 15.40
N ARG A 33 9.40 -19.74 15.64
CA ARG A 33 10.25 -18.56 15.48
C ARG A 33 11.75 -18.91 15.53
N THR A 34 12.39 -18.97 14.36
CA THR A 34 13.84 -18.82 14.25
C THR A 34 14.16 -17.32 14.31
N ASP A 35 15.30 -16.95 14.89
CA ASP A 35 15.81 -15.58 14.85
C ASP A 35 17.00 -15.55 13.86
N PRO A 36 17.01 -14.67 12.84
CA PRO A 36 15.97 -13.69 12.52
C PRO A 36 14.67 -14.37 12.04
N PHE A 37 13.54 -13.79 12.45
CA PHE A 37 12.21 -14.26 12.05
C PHE A 37 12.03 -14.12 10.54
N GLN A 38 11.84 -15.24 9.85
CA GLN A 38 11.60 -15.27 8.41
C GLN A 38 10.10 -15.17 8.11
N PHE A 39 9.68 -14.03 7.56
CA PHE A 39 8.32 -13.82 7.06
C PHE A 39 8.06 -14.67 5.81
N GLY A 40 6.80 -15.11 5.61
CA GLY A 40 6.35 -15.76 4.36
C GLY A 40 6.59 -17.27 4.29
N SER A 41 6.71 -17.95 5.42
CA SER A 41 7.10 -19.38 5.48
C SER A 41 5.99 -20.31 5.95
N ARG A 42 4.83 -19.79 6.36
CA ARG A 42 3.75 -20.60 6.92
C ARG A 42 2.65 -20.83 5.90
N TYR A 43 2.74 -21.93 5.17
CA TYR A 43 1.74 -22.33 4.18
C TYR A 43 0.61 -23.10 4.84
N LEU A 44 -0.63 -22.78 4.47
CA LEU A 44 -1.82 -23.52 4.91
C LEU A 44 -2.21 -24.53 3.84
N GLU A 45 -2.11 -25.82 4.16
CA GLU A 45 -2.40 -26.93 3.25
C GLU A 45 -3.71 -27.65 3.57
N LYS A 46 -4.15 -28.49 2.63
CA LYS A 46 -5.39 -29.26 2.79
C LYS A 46 -5.22 -30.29 3.91
N GLY A 47 -5.98 -30.10 4.99
CA GLY A 47 -5.97 -30.98 6.16
C GLY A 47 -5.37 -30.33 7.41
N ASP A 48 -4.72 -29.18 7.27
CA ASP A 48 -4.17 -28.43 8.41
C ASP A 48 -5.27 -27.88 9.31
N ASP A 49 -4.98 -27.79 10.61
CA ASP A 49 -5.81 -27.01 11.54
C ASP A 49 -5.50 -25.52 11.36
N VAL A 50 -6.40 -24.82 10.69
CA VAL A 50 -6.35 -23.36 10.46
C VAL A 50 -6.07 -22.56 11.74
N PHE A 51 -6.42 -23.08 12.93
CA PHE A 51 -6.23 -22.41 14.22
C PHE A 51 -4.99 -22.87 15.01
N GLU A 52 -4.10 -23.64 14.38
CA GLU A 52 -2.82 -24.05 14.97
C GLU A 52 -1.94 -22.83 15.23
N PHE A 53 -1.79 -21.95 14.23
CA PHE A 53 -1.07 -20.69 14.34
C PHE A 53 -2.02 -19.49 14.43
N ASN A 54 -1.49 -18.32 14.78
CA ASN A 54 -2.25 -17.06 14.76
C ASN A 54 -2.33 -16.43 13.35
N ALA A 55 -1.47 -16.87 12.43
CA ALA A 55 -1.42 -16.39 11.06
C ALA A 55 -0.76 -17.40 10.12
N TRP A 56 -1.22 -17.38 8.87
CA TRP A 56 -0.71 -18.13 7.72
C TRP A 56 -0.43 -17.16 6.57
N ASP A 57 0.58 -17.49 5.77
CA ASP A 57 1.08 -16.72 4.63
C ASP A 57 0.55 -17.32 3.30
N HIS A 58 0.44 -16.49 2.27
CA HIS A 58 0.03 -16.88 0.91
C HIS A 58 -1.34 -17.58 0.82
N VAL A 59 -2.29 -17.20 1.69
CA VAL A 59 -3.61 -17.84 1.76
C VAL A 59 -4.62 -17.10 0.89
N GLU A 60 -5.14 -17.79 -0.13
CA GLU A 60 -6.28 -17.32 -0.91
C GLU A 60 -7.58 -17.39 -0.10
N PRO A 61 -8.46 -16.38 -0.18
CA PRO A 61 -9.80 -16.47 0.37
C PRO A 61 -10.62 -17.60 -0.28
N ASP A 62 -11.37 -18.33 0.54
CA ASP A 62 -12.32 -19.33 0.07
C ASP A 62 -13.57 -18.68 -0.55
N ASP A 63 -14.36 -19.47 -1.29
CA ASP A 63 -15.53 -18.95 -2.01
C ASP A 63 -16.62 -18.45 -1.06
N GLU A 64 -16.68 -19.00 0.17
CA GLU A 64 -17.55 -18.51 1.23
C GLU A 64 -17.19 -17.08 1.63
N PHE A 65 -15.90 -16.80 1.88
CA PHE A 65 -15.45 -15.45 2.18
C PHE A 65 -15.66 -14.50 1.00
N LYS A 66 -15.41 -14.93 -0.23
CA LYS A 66 -15.67 -14.11 -1.43
C LYS A 66 -17.14 -13.71 -1.54
N ALA A 67 -18.05 -14.68 -1.39
CA ALA A 67 -19.49 -14.40 -1.40
C ALA A 67 -19.90 -13.48 -0.25
N PHE A 68 -19.35 -13.68 0.95
CA PHE A 68 -19.55 -12.79 2.09
C PHE A 68 -19.07 -11.36 1.79
N ALA A 69 -17.89 -11.21 1.20
CA ALA A 69 -17.31 -9.92 0.84
C ALA A 69 -18.19 -9.16 -0.15
N GLU A 70 -18.67 -9.82 -1.21
CA GLU A 70 -19.60 -9.23 -2.18
C GLU A 70 -20.89 -8.73 -1.49
N GLY A 71 -21.47 -9.53 -0.59
CA GLY A 71 -22.62 -9.10 0.21
C GLY A 71 -22.32 -7.92 1.15
N GLN A 72 -21.08 -7.74 1.62
CA GLN A 72 -20.70 -6.53 2.36
C GLN A 72 -20.58 -5.32 1.42
N TYR A 73 -20.01 -5.49 0.23
CA TYR A 73 -19.87 -4.39 -0.74
C TYR A 73 -21.23 -3.86 -1.18
N GLU A 74 -22.23 -4.72 -1.39
CA GLU A 74 -23.60 -4.31 -1.65
C GLU A 74 -24.19 -3.45 -0.52
N LYS A 75 -24.02 -3.88 0.74
CA LYS A 75 -24.48 -3.12 1.91
C LYS A 75 -23.78 -1.77 2.05
N GLN A 76 -22.49 -1.71 1.72
CA GLN A 76 -21.70 -0.48 1.73
C GLN A 76 -22.18 0.48 0.63
N ARG A 77 -22.41 -0.01 -0.59
CA ARG A 77 -22.98 0.74 -1.71
C ARG A 77 -24.39 1.28 -1.40
N ALA A 78 -25.20 0.50 -0.70
CA ALA A 78 -26.55 0.90 -0.30
C ALA A 78 -26.57 1.96 0.82
N ALA A 79 -25.46 2.20 1.50
CA ALA A 79 -25.34 3.22 2.56
C ALA A 79 -24.07 4.07 2.37
N PRO A 80 -24.00 4.88 1.30
CA PRO A 80 -22.85 5.73 1.01
C PRO A 80 -22.71 6.86 2.03
N VAL A 81 -21.59 7.58 1.99
CA VAL A 81 -21.50 8.88 2.66
C VAL A 81 -22.58 9.83 2.13
N SER A 82 -22.97 10.82 2.93
CA SER A 82 -23.83 11.91 2.43
C SER A 82 -23.07 12.79 1.44
N ASP A 83 -23.75 13.47 0.51
CA ASP A 83 -23.12 14.42 -0.42
C ASP A 83 -22.33 15.53 0.31
N PHE A 84 -22.86 15.95 1.47
CA PHE A 84 -22.19 16.93 2.32
C PHE A 84 -20.86 16.39 2.84
N ASP A 85 -20.85 15.16 3.37
CA ASP A 85 -19.64 14.54 3.89
C ASP A 85 -18.67 14.17 2.75
N GLN A 86 -19.16 13.74 1.60
CA GLN A 86 -18.33 13.48 0.42
C GLN A 86 -17.54 14.73 0.00
N ARG A 87 -18.20 15.90 -0.06
CA ARG A 87 -17.51 17.18 -0.30
C ARG A 87 -16.53 17.49 0.83
N ARG A 88 -16.96 17.35 2.08
CA ARG A 88 -16.13 17.63 3.26
C ARG A 88 -14.83 16.81 3.29
N PHE A 89 -14.87 15.53 2.94
CA PHE A 89 -13.70 14.65 2.97
C PHE A 89 -12.75 14.89 1.78
N ASN A 90 -13.26 15.38 0.65
CA ASN A 90 -12.45 15.62 -0.55
C ASN A 90 -11.94 17.05 -0.71
N MET A 91 -12.57 18.05 -0.08
CA MET A 91 -12.14 19.46 -0.20
C MET A 91 -10.81 19.76 0.50
N ASP A 92 -10.54 19.11 1.63
CA ASP A 92 -9.32 19.31 2.43
C ASP A 92 -8.89 17.97 3.06
N PRO A 93 -8.33 17.05 2.25
CA PRO A 93 -7.88 15.75 2.73
C PRO A 93 -6.71 15.86 3.72
N ALA A 94 -5.83 16.86 3.55
CA ALA A 94 -4.67 17.11 4.42
C ALA A 94 -5.07 17.32 5.88
N LYS A 95 -6.17 18.04 6.12
CA LYS A 95 -6.72 18.26 7.46
C LYS A 95 -6.94 16.97 8.24
N TRP A 96 -7.40 15.90 7.60
CA TRP A 96 -7.69 14.65 8.29
C TRP A 96 -6.42 13.93 8.76
N TRP A 97 -5.36 13.99 7.96
CA TRP A 97 -4.04 13.52 8.35
C TRP A 97 -3.41 14.39 9.43
N ASP A 98 -3.58 15.71 9.36
CA ASP A 98 -3.18 16.64 10.43
C ASP A 98 -3.85 16.31 11.76
N LEU A 99 -5.17 16.05 11.76
CA LEU A 99 -5.89 15.64 12.97
C LEU A 99 -5.38 14.28 13.48
N PHE A 100 -5.14 13.32 12.57
CA PHE A 100 -4.64 12.01 12.92
C PHE A 100 -3.28 12.11 13.64
N TYR A 101 -2.29 12.77 13.05
CA TYR A 101 -0.95 12.86 13.65
C TYR A 101 -0.90 13.76 14.88
N LYS A 102 -1.74 14.80 14.95
CA LYS A 102 -1.90 15.58 16.17
C LYS A 102 -2.38 14.74 17.36
N ASN A 103 -3.22 13.72 17.11
CA ASN A 103 -3.79 12.88 18.17
C ASN A 103 -2.94 11.64 18.49
N ASN A 104 -2.16 11.13 17.53
CA ASN A 104 -1.47 9.84 17.66
C ASN A 104 0.06 9.91 17.74
N THR A 105 0.66 11.04 17.33
CA THR A 105 2.12 11.25 17.28
C THR A 105 2.85 10.10 16.56
N ASP A 106 3.87 9.53 17.18
CA ASP A 106 4.71 8.41 16.77
C ASP A 106 4.24 7.05 17.29
N ASN A 107 3.14 6.98 18.05
CA ASN A 107 2.74 5.78 18.78
C ASN A 107 1.90 4.79 17.97
N PHE A 108 1.40 5.19 16.79
CA PHE A 108 0.41 4.41 16.06
C PHE A 108 1.02 3.34 15.15
N PHE A 109 2.00 3.73 14.34
CA PHE A 109 2.64 2.83 13.38
C PHE A 109 3.95 2.27 13.93
N LYS A 110 4.27 1.04 13.53
CA LYS A 110 5.51 0.37 13.92
C LYS A 110 6.54 0.47 12.80
N ASP A 111 7.82 0.47 13.21
CA ASP A 111 8.95 0.36 12.29
C ASP A 111 8.82 -0.84 11.35
N ARG A 112 9.12 -0.61 10.06
CA ARG A 112 8.96 -1.61 9.01
C ARG A 112 10.14 -2.57 8.97
N LYS A 113 10.08 -3.60 9.82
CA LYS A 113 11.14 -4.64 9.92
C LYS A 113 11.31 -5.49 8.65
N TRP A 114 10.32 -5.53 7.77
CA TRP A 114 10.32 -6.30 6.53
C TRP A 114 10.92 -5.53 5.34
N LEU A 115 11.25 -4.26 5.51
CA LEU A 115 11.56 -3.34 4.41
C LEU A 115 12.68 -3.84 3.48
N GLN A 116 13.80 -4.31 4.04
CA GLN A 116 14.93 -4.80 3.26
C GLN A 116 14.65 -6.16 2.59
N GLN A 117 13.85 -7.01 3.22
CA GLN A 117 13.47 -8.32 2.65
C GLN A 117 12.57 -8.13 1.42
N GLU A 118 11.58 -7.24 1.52
CA GLU A 118 10.62 -6.98 0.43
C GLU A 118 11.16 -6.03 -0.63
N PHE A 119 12.06 -5.11 -0.24
CA PHE A 119 12.69 -4.16 -1.16
C PHE A 119 14.22 -4.17 -1.05
N PRO A 120 14.89 -5.19 -1.63
CA PRO A 120 16.35 -5.30 -1.61
C PRO A 120 17.10 -4.10 -2.21
N ILE A 121 16.44 -3.32 -3.08
CA ILE A 121 17.01 -2.08 -3.64
C ILE A 121 17.37 -1.08 -2.53
N LEU A 122 16.62 -1.05 -1.43
CA LEU A 122 16.93 -0.18 -0.30
C LEU A 122 18.23 -0.58 0.39
N GLU A 123 18.53 -1.87 0.48
CA GLU A 123 19.82 -2.35 0.96
C GLU A 123 20.95 -1.89 0.03
N GLN A 124 20.75 -1.97 -1.29
CA GLN A 124 21.77 -1.59 -2.27
C GLN A 124 22.14 -0.11 -2.17
N VAL A 125 21.18 0.80 -2.02
CA VAL A 125 21.46 2.25 -1.93
C VAL A 125 22.07 2.66 -0.59
N THR A 126 21.91 1.83 0.44
CA THR A 126 22.52 2.05 1.77
C THR A 126 23.94 1.51 1.91
N ARG A 127 24.49 0.79 0.92
CA ARG A 127 25.85 0.24 0.99
C ARG A 127 26.91 1.33 0.89
N LYS A 128 28.02 1.16 1.61
CA LYS A 128 29.14 2.11 1.70
C LYS A 128 29.67 2.61 0.35
N ASP A 129 29.64 1.77 -0.68
CA ASP A 129 30.17 2.03 -2.01
C ASP A 129 29.08 2.35 -3.07
N ALA A 130 27.83 2.56 -2.65
CA ALA A 130 26.72 2.85 -3.57
C ALA A 130 26.82 4.23 -4.24
N GLY A 131 27.75 5.08 -3.77
CA GLY A 131 27.94 6.45 -4.22
C GLY A 131 26.75 7.34 -3.88
N LYS A 132 26.68 8.53 -4.51
CA LYS A 132 25.57 9.46 -4.32
C LYS A 132 24.22 8.84 -4.68
N LYS A 133 23.34 8.72 -3.67
CA LYS A 133 21.98 8.19 -3.82
C LYS A 133 20.96 9.11 -3.17
N VAL A 134 19.82 9.29 -3.84
CA VAL A 134 18.69 10.04 -3.35
C VAL A 134 17.48 9.12 -3.26
N VAL A 135 16.94 8.96 -2.06
CA VAL A 135 15.69 8.23 -1.80
C VAL A 135 14.63 9.26 -1.41
N LEU A 136 13.43 9.12 -1.95
CA LEU A 136 12.25 9.90 -1.55
C LEU A 136 11.22 8.94 -0.94
N GLU A 137 10.89 9.11 0.34
CA GLU A 137 9.70 8.51 0.93
C GLU A 137 8.53 9.49 0.82
N VAL A 138 7.42 9.05 0.21
CA VAL A 138 6.19 9.83 0.10
C VAL A 138 5.15 9.28 1.06
N GLY A 139 4.54 10.15 1.87
CA GLY A 139 3.68 9.73 2.97
C GLY A 139 4.50 9.13 4.13
N ALA A 140 5.62 9.79 4.48
CA ALA A 140 6.57 9.28 5.45
C ALA A 140 6.03 9.19 6.89
N GLY A 141 4.92 9.88 7.18
CA GLY A 141 4.25 9.82 8.46
C GLY A 141 5.15 10.24 9.62
N ALA A 142 5.21 9.39 10.64
CA ALA A 142 6.12 9.57 11.77
C ALA A 142 7.53 8.96 11.54
N GLY A 143 7.86 8.58 10.30
CA GLY A 143 9.21 8.10 9.93
C GLY A 143 9.45 6.60 10.12
N ASN A 144 8.40 5.77 10.19
CA ASN A 144 8.55 4.33 10.44
C ASN A 144 9.20 3.53 9.30
N THR A 145 9.40 4.14 8.13
CA THR A 145 10.27 3.62 7.07
C THR A 145 11.59 4.38 7.05
N ALA A 146 11.53 5.72 7.10
CA ALA A 146 12.70 6.61 7.11
C ALA A 146 13.73 6.25 8.19
N PHE A 147 13.32 6.15 9.46
CA PHE A 147 14.27 5.90 10.54
C PHE A 147 14.95 4.54 10.46
N PRO A 148 14.26 3.42 10.19
CA PRO A 148 14.92 2.15 9.90
C PRO A 148 15.92 2.21 8.73
N LEU A 149 15.57 2.92 7.65
CA LEU A 149 16.47 3.08 6.50
C LEU A 149 17.77 3.81 6.90
N ILE A 150 17.64 4.91 7.63
CA ILE A 150 18.79 5.70 8.11
C ILE A 150 19.62 4.93 9.15
N ARG A 151 18.97 4.16 10.02
CA ARG A 151 19.64 3.33 11.04
C ARG A 151 20.51 2.24 10.41
N ASN A 152 20.08 1.71 9.27
CA ASN A 152 20.80 0.68 8.52
C ASN A 152 21.71 1.25 7.41
N ASN A 153 21.88 2.57 7.35
CA ASN A 153 22.67 3.22 6.31
C ASN A 153 24.18 3.15 6.58
N GLU A 154 24.93 2.66 5.62
CA GLU A 154 26.40 2.70 5.59
C GLU A 154 26.94 3.64 4.49
N ASN A 155 26.05 4.21 3.66
CA ASN A 155 26.38 5.10 2.56
C ASN A 155 26.47 6.56 3.04
N GLU A 156 27.67 7.10 3.07
CA GLU A 156 27.94 8.48 3.48
C GLU A 156 27.33 9.53 2.53
N GLU A 157 27.03 9.15 1.29
CA GLU A 157 26.45 10.03 0.26
C GLU A 157 24.95 9.79 0.02
N LEU A 158 24.28 9.00 0.89
CA LEU A 158 22.83 8.84 0.86
C LEU A 158 22.14 10.09 1.42
N MET A 159 21.16 10.59 0.67
CA MET A 159 20.19 11.57 1.14
C MET A 159 18.76 11.02 1.03
N LEU A 160 18.05 11.00 2.15
CA LEU A 160 16.63 10.64 2.23
C LEU A 160 15.76 11.90 2.34
N HIS A 161 14.88 12.11 1.37
CA HIS A 161 13.80 13.08 1.47
C HIS A 161 12.55 12.37 2.00
N ALA A 162 12.09 12.74 3.18
CA ALA A 162 10.91 12.15 3.83
C ALA A 162 9.75 13.16 3.78
N CYS A 163 8.87 13.00 2.79
CA CYS A 163 7.77 13.92 2.55
C CYS A 163 6.47 13.38 3.10
N ASP A 164 5.67 14.22 3.76
CA ASP A 164 4.31 13.88 4.16
C ASP A 164 3.36 15.04 3.89
N TYR A 165 2.08 14.70 3.66
CA TYR A 165 1.04 15.69 3.43
C TYR A 165 0.69 16.46 4.71
N SER A 166 0.89 15.83 5.88
CA SER A 166 0.63 16.42 7.18
C SER A 166 1.83 17.17 7.74
N LYS A 167 1.61 18.44 8.11
CA LYS A 167 2.62 19.23 8.83
C LYS A 167 2.90 18.70 10.23
N TYR A 168 1.93 18.02 10.85
CA TYR A 168 2.12 17.39 12.16
C TYR A 168 2.98 16.13 12.05
N ALA A 169 2.80 15.32 11.00
CA ALA A 169 3.67 14.19 10.72
C ALA A 169 5.14 14.62 10.56
N VAL A 170 5.37 15.63 9.70
CA VAL A 170 6.70 16.21 9.48
C VAL A 170 7.29 16.79 10.77
N LYS A 171 6.47 17.46 11.58
CA LYS A 171 6.89 17.96 12.89
C LYS A 171 7.34 16.82 13.81
N VAL A 172 6.54 15.75 13.94
CA VAL A 172 6.88 14.56 14.75
C VAL A 172 8.21 13.95 14.29
N MET A 173 8.42 13.80 12.98
CA MET A 173 9.70 13.31 12.46
C MET A 173 10.88 14.22 12.81
N ARG A 174 10.75 15.53 12.61
CA ARG A 174 11.84 16.49 12.88
C ARG A 174 12.18 16.62 14.37
N GLU A 175 11.22 16.36 15.26
CA GLU A 175 11.42 16.39 16.72
C GLU A 175 11.96 15.07 17.29
N SER A 176 12.02 14.00 16.49
CA SER A 176 12.56 12.71 16.90
C SER A 176 14.07 12.76 17.13
N GLU A 177 14.55 12.09 18.18
CA GLU A 177 15.99 11.89 18.43
C GLU A 177 16.70 11.10 17.31
N GLN A 178 15.94 10.35 16.51
CA GLN A 178 16.47 9.60 15.36
C GLN A 178 16.65 10.46 14.11
N TYR A 179 16.17 11.73 14.11
CA TYR A 179 16.32 12.62 12.97
C TYR A 179 17.77 13.03 12.77
N ASN A 180 18.34 12.64 11.62
CA ASN A 180 19.73 12.92 11.29
C ASN A 180 19.83 13.84 10.07
N PRO A 181 20.02 15.16 10.24
CA PRO A 181 20.05 16.12 9.12
C PRO A 181 21.21 15.90 8.14
N LYS A 182 22.19 15.06 8.47
CA LYS A 182 23.26 14.66 7.55
C LYS A 182 22.73 13.77 6.41
N HIS A 183 21.77 12.90 6.71
CA HIS A 183 21.29 11.85 5.79
C HIS A 183 19.80 11.94 5.49
N MET A 184 19.06 12.82 6.15
CA MET A 184 17.65 13.01 5.85
C MET A 184 17.17 14.46 5.99
N VAL A 185 16.17 14.80 5.18
CA VAL A 185 15.35 16.01 5.30
C VAL A 185 13.90 15.58 5.30
N ALA A 186 13.08 16.14 6.19
CA ALA A 186 11.63 15.90 6.19
C ALA A 186 10.87 17.16 5.82
N ASP A 187 9.93 17.11 4.87
CA ASP A 187 9.20 18.30 4.39
C ASP A 187 7.71 18.04 4.13
N VAL A 188 6.91 19.10 4.23
CA VAL A 188 5.49 19.03 3.87
C VAL A 188 5.36 19.08 2.36
N TRP A 189 4.75 18.05 1.79
CA TRP A 189 4.53 17.98 0.35
C TRP A 189 3.30 17.15 0.01
N ASP A 190 2.50 17.67 -0.93
CA ASP A 190 1.40 16.96 -1.57
C ASP A 190 1.90 16.36 -2.88
N VAL A 191 1.98 15.04 -2.94
CA VAL A 191 2.42 14.32 -4.14
C VAL A 191 1.54 14.63 -5.35
N SER A 192 0.27 14.97 -5.14
CA SER A 192 -0.71 15.30 -6.18
C SER A 192 -0.82 16.79 -6.48
N ALA A 193 0.06 17.62 -5.89
CA ALA A 193 0.09 19.05 -6.14
C ALA A 193 0.17 19.36 -7.63
N GLN A 194 -0.57 20.38 -8.05
CA GLN A 194 -0.44 20.98 -9.38
C GLN A 194 0.46 22.21 -9.30
N PRO A 195 1.27 22.48 -10.34
CA PRO A 195 2.07 23.69 -10.38
C PRO A 195 1.16 24.94 -10.45
N THR A 196 1.59 26.02 -9.83
CA THR A 196 0.99 27.36 -9.99
C THR A 196 1.91 28.24 -10.83
N GLU A 197 1.48 29.46 -11.15
CA GLU A 197 2.33 30.41 -11.88
C GLU A 197 3.62 30.75 -11.10
N GLU A 198 3.58 30.72 -9.77
CA GLU A 198 4.69 31.13 -8.90
C GLU A 198 5.52 29.96 -8.35
N LYS A 199 5.02 28.72 -8.43
CA LYS A 199 5.65 27.57 -7.78
C LYS A 199 5.41 26.27 -8.53
N ASP A 200 6.46 25.49 -8.70
CA ASP A 200 6.35 24.11 -9.18
C ASP A 200 5.65 23.20 -8.14
N SER A 201 5.15 22.05 -8.57
CA SER A 201 4.54 21.01 -7.75
C SER A 201 5.54 20.08 -7.07
N LEU A 202 6.84 20.21 -7.33
CA LEU A 202 7.88 19.35 -6.77
C LEU A 202 8.17 19.67 -5.28
N PRO A 203 8.61 18.66 -4.49
CA PRO A 203 8.95 18.86 -3.09
C PRO A 203 10.20 19.75 -2.93
N PRO A 204 10.34 20.46 -1.80
CA PRO A 204 11.50 21.28 -1.52
C PRO A 204 12.82 20.50 -1.65
N GLY A 205 13.82 21.12 -2.29
CA GLY A 205 15.16 20.56 -2.40
C GLY A 205 15.34 19.44 -3.44
N LEU A 206 14.29 19.04 -4.16
CA LEU A 206 14.37 18.08 -5.26
C LEU A 206 14.06 18.76 -6.60
N ALA A 207 14.72 18.26 -7.65
CA ALA A 207 14.54 18.69 -9.04
C ALA A 207 14.08 17.52 -9.91
N GLU A 208 13.69 17.79 -11.15
CA GLU A 208 13.43 16.73 -12.11
C GLU A 208 14.66 15.85 -12.30
N GLY A 209 14.46 14.54 -12.44
CA GLY A 209 15.53 13.58 -12.67
C GLY A 209 16.56 13.52 -11.53
N SER A 210 16.18 13.81 -10.28
CA SER A 210 17.10 13.88 -9.14
C SER A 210 17.02 12.68 -8.19
N VAL A 211 15.96 11.87 -8.28
CA VAL A 211 15.67 10.77 -7.33
C VAL A 211 16.01 9.41 -7.94
N ASP A 212 16.72 8.57 -7.19
CA ASP A 212 17.07 7.19 -7.59
C ASP A 212 15.94 6.21 -7.22
N VAL A 213 15.38 6.35 -6.01
CA VAL A 213 14.35 5.45 -5.47
C VAL A 213 13.24 6.26 -4.81
N ILE A 214 11.99 5.96 -5.17
CA ILE A 214 10.80 6.49 -4.51
C ILE A 214 10.14 5.35 -3.73
N VAL A 215 9.77 5.60 -2.48
CA VAL A 215 9.04 4.67 -1.62
C VAL A 215 7.62 5.17 -1.42
N LEU A 216 6.64 4.36 -1.83
CA LEU A 216 5.21 4.58 -1.67
C LEU A 216 4.62 3.46 -0.83
N ILE A 217 4.50 3.65 0.48
CA ILE A 217 3.90 2.63 1.36
C ILE A 217 2.69 3.20 2.09
N PHE A 218 1.51 2.65 1.81
CA PHE A 218 0.23 3.07 2.36
C PHE A 218 -0.13 4.54 2.11
N ILE A 219 0.24 5.05 0.93
CA ILE A 219 0.03 6.45 0.53
C ILE A 219 -0.82 6.58 -0.72
N PHE A 220 -0.62 5.74 -1.73
CA PHE A 220 -1.34 5.88 -3.00
C PHE A 220 -2.82 5.54 -2.82
N SER A 221 -3.14 4.61 -1.91
CA SER A 221 -4.53 4.36 -1.50
C SER A 221 -5.19 5.52 -0.76
N ALA A 222 -4.44 6.45 -0.16
CA ALA A 222 -5.02 7.59 0.55
C ALA A 222 -5.46 8.72 -0.40
N LEU A 223 -4.99 8.67 -1.64
CA LEU A 223 -5.36 9.58 -2.72
C LEU A 223 -6.73 9.21 -3.30
N SER A 224 -7.48 10.23 -3.70
CA SER A 224 -8.63 10.06 -4.58
C SER A 224 -8.16 9.68 -5.98
N PRO A 225 -8.92 8.87 -6.75
CA PRO A 225 -8.50 8.52 -8.11
C PRO A 225 -8.26 9.69 -9.06
N VAL A 226 -8.93 10.82 -8.84
CA VAL A 226 -8.70 12.05 -9.63
C VAL A 226 -7.32 12.70 -9.36
N GLU A 227 -6.68 12.36 -8.24
CA GLU A 227 -5.37 12.87 -7.82
C GLU A 227 -4.23 12.01 -8.40
N TRP A 228 -4.49 10.75 -8.77
CA TRP A 228 -3.45 9.78 -9.15
C TRP A 228 -2.64 10.19 -10.37
N THR A 229 -3.28 10.74 -11.42
CA THR A 229 -2.55 11.17 -12.63
C THR A 229 -1.50 12.23 -12.30
N HIS A 230 -1.84 13.20 -11.45
CA HIS A 230 -0.92 14.24 -11.01
C HIS A 230 0.18 13.67 -10.11
N ALA A 231 -0.19 12.75 -9.20
CA ALA A 231 0.77 12.06 -8.37
C ALA A 231 1.80 11.31 -9.21
N ILE A 232 1.37 10.44 -10.13
CA ILE A 232 2.28 9.69 -11.00
C ILE A 232 3.13 10.63 -11.86
N SER A 233 2.56 11.74 -12.36
CA SER A 233 3.31 12.76 -13.11
C SER A 233 4.47 13.35 -12.29
N ASN A 234 4.22 13.79 -11.06
CA ASN A 234 5.26 14.34 -10.19
C ASN A 234 6.33 13.28 -9.85
N LEU A 235 5.92 12.04 -9.54
CA LEU A 235 6.85 10.95 -9.27
C LEU A 235 7.72 10.63 -10.50
N HIS A 236 7.12 10.58 -11.69
CA HIS A 236 7.82 10.38 -12.95
C HIS A 236 8.82 11.50 -13.22
N ARG A 237 8.44 12.76 -13.02
CA ARG A 237 9.34 13.93 -13.16
C ARG A 237 10.54 13.84 -12.22
N LEU A 238 10.33 13.45 -10.97
CA LEU A 238 11.38 13.35 -9.95
C LEU A 238 12.41 12.25 -10.24
N LEU A 239 11.98 11.12 -10.78
CA LEU A 239 12.87 9.97 -11.01
C LEU A 239 13.90 10.25 -12.10
N LYS A 240 15.14 9.86 -11.82
CA LYS A 240 16.18 9.66 -12.84
C LYS A 240 15.70 8.63 -13.88
N PRO A 241 16.21 8.68 -15.13
CA PRO A 241 16.11 7.54 -16.04
C PRO A 241 16.58 6.25 -15.35
N GLY A 242 15.80 5.17 -15.45
CA GLY A 242 16.09 3.91 -14.76
C GLY A 242 15.82 3.90 -13.25
N GLY A 243 15.42 5.03 -12.65
CA GLY A 243 15.00 5.11 -11.26
C GLY A 243 13.73 4.29 -10.98
N VAL A 244 13.53 3.91 -9.72
CA VAL A 244 12.48 2.94 -9.34
C VAL A 244 11.52 3.46 -8.29
N ILE A 245 10.28 2.99 -8.36
CA ILE A 245 9.23 3.16 -7.35
C ILE A 245 9.02 1.82 -6.66
N LEU A 246 9.07 1.84 -5.33
CA LEU A 246 8.75 0.73 -4.44
C LEU A 246 7.37 0.99 -3.85
N PHE A 247 6.41 0.14 -4.17
CA PHE A 247 5.01 0.34 -3.86
C PHE A 247 4.51 -0.73 -2.91
N ARG A 248 3.74 -0.32 -1.89
CA ARG A 248 2.93 -1.25 -1.11
C ARG A 248 1.66 -0.60 -0.58
N ASP A 249 0.50 -1.16 -0.91
CA ASP A 249 -0.79 -0.58 -0.54
C ASP A 249 -1.88 -1.65 -0.33
N TYR A 250 -3.12 -1.23 -0.06
CA TYR A 250 -4.22 -2.15 0.21
C TYR A 250 -4.78 -2.80 -1.07
N GLY A 251 -5.01 -4.11 -1.03
CA GLY A 251 -5.67 -4.84 -2.12
C GLY A 251 -7.16 -5.06 -1.87
N ARG A 252 -7.95 -5.16 -2.95
CA ARG A 252 -9.36 -5.54 -2.91
C ARG A 252 -9.53 -6.88 -2.19
N GLY A 253 -10.58 -6.98 -1.38
CA GLY A 253 -10.82 -8.17 -0.54
C GLY A 253 -10.12 -8.15 0.82
N ASP A 254 -9.29 -7.14 1.14
CA ASP A 254 -8.74 -6.99 2.49
C ASP A 254 -9.87 -6.86 3.52
N LEU A 255 -9.72 -7.50 4.68
CA LEU A 255 -10.69 -7.42 5.78
C LEU A 255 -11.07 -5.98 6.13
N ALA A 256 -10.13 -5.02 6.04
CA ALA A 256 -10.44 -3.62 6.32
C ALA A 256 -11.48 -3.04 5.35
N GLN A 257 -11.48 -3.46 4.09
CA GLN A 257 -12.50 -3.12 3.10
C GLN A 257 -13.81 -3.82 3.43
N VAL A 258 -13.76 -5.14 3.62
CA VAL A 258 -14.95 -5.98 3.82
C VAL A 258 -15.75 -5.54 5.06
N ARG A 259 -15.07 -5.13 6.12
CA ARG A 259 -15.72 -4.67 7.37
C ARG A 259 -16.08 -3.18 7.39
N MET A 260 -15.94 -2.47 6.27
CA MET A 260 -16.22 -1.03 6.26
C MET A 260 -17.67 -0.78 6.69
N LYS A 261 -17.84 0.14 7.65
CA LYS A 261 -19.16 0.43 8.22
C LYS A 261 -20.01 1.24 7.22
N LYS A 262 -21.33 1.27 7.45
CA LYS A 262 -22.24 2.18 6.75
C LYS A 262 -21.75 3.64 6.81
N ASN A 263 -22.15 4.43 5.81
CA ASN A 263 -21.81 5.85 5.67
C ASN A 263 -20.30 6.08 5.53
N ARG A 264 -19.59 5.17 4.87
CA ARG A 264 -18.14 5.26 4.61
C ARG A 264 -17.76 5.06 3.16
N TYR A 265 -18.66 4.52 2.34
CA TYR A 265 -18.45 4.33 0.91
C TYR A 265 -18.49 5.68 0.18
N LEU A 266 -17.42 6.02 -0.56
CA LEU A 266 -17.31 7.22 -1.37
C LEU A 266 -17.60 6.91 -2.84
N GLN A 267 -16.98 5.86 -3.36
CA GLN A 267 -17.16 5.28 -4.70
C GLN A 267 -16.61 3.84 -4.66
N GLU A 268 -16.66 3.13 -5.79
CA GLU A 268 -16.19 1.75 -5.85
C GLU A 268 -14.74 1.66 -5.37
N ASN A 269 -14.47 0.69 -4.48
CA ASN A 269 -13.19 0.50 -3.80
C ASN A 269 -12.63 1.69 -2.98
N PHE A 270 -13.30 2.84 -2.92
CA PHE A 270 -12.83 4.04 -2.21
C PHE A 270 -13.74 4.42 -1.03
N TYR A 271 -13.12 4.63 0.12
CA TYR A 271 -13.82 4.80 1.38
C TYR A 271 -13.19 5.89 2.23
N VAL A 272 -13.98 6.40 3.17
CA VAL A 272 -13.48 7.18 4.31
C VAL A 272 -13.38 6.29 5.54
N ARG A 273 -12.33 6.46 6.33
CA ARG A 273 -12.09 5.77 7.60
C ARG A 273 -12.75 6.48 8.77
N GLY A 274 -12.73 5.84 9.94
CA GLY A 274 -13.31 6.37 11.18
C GLY A 274 -12.75 7.74 11.59
N ASP A 275 -11.48 7.98 11.31
CA ASP A 275 -10.73 9.23 11.57
C ASP A 275 -10.91 10.30 10.47
N GLY A 276 -11.64 10.00 9.40
CA GLY A 276 -11.87 10.89 8.27
C GLY A 276 -10.83 10.83 7.16
N THR A 277 -9.74 10.06 7.34
CA THR A 277 -8.78 9.79 6.25
C THR A 277 -9.41 8.89 5.19
N ARG A 278 -8.90 8.94 3.95
CA ARG A 278 -9.44 8.14 2.84
C ARG A 278 -8.62 6.88 2.61
N VAL A 279 -9.21 5.89 1.97
CA VAL A 279 -8.52 4.65 1.56
C VAL A 279 -9.18 4.06 0.32
N TYR A 280 -8.35 3.71 -0.66
CA TYR A 280 -8.67 2.91 -1.83
C TYR A 280 -8.16 1.47 -1.66
N PHE A 281 -8.86 0.50 -2.23
CA PHE A 281 -8.46 -0.90 -2.25
C PHE A 281 -8.27 -1.36 -3.68
N PHE A 282 -7.02 -1.52 -4.10
CA PHE A 282 -6.67 -1.77 -5.50
C PHE A 282 -6.97 -3.19 -5.92
N ASP A 283 -7.49 -3.33 -7.13
CA ASP A 283 -7.46 -4.58 -7.85
C ASP A 283 -6.07 -4.80 -8.48
N PRO A 284 -5.49 -6.02 -8.46
CA PRO A 284 -4.13 -6.25 -9.00
C PRO A 284 -4.01 -5.91 -10.49
N GLU A 285 -5.01 -6.24 -11.29
CA GLU A 285 -5.05 -6.00 -12.72
C GLU A 285 -5.21 -4.49 -12.99
N GLU A 286 -6.08 -3.81 -12.24
CA GLU A 286 -6.21 -2.35 -12.27
C GLU A 286 -4.85 -1.67 -11.96
N LEU A 287 -4.19 -2.07 -10.88
CA LEU A 287 -2.88 -1.52 -10.50
C LEU A 287 -1.84 -1.73 -11.59
N SER A 288 -1.80 -2.92 -12.20
CA SER A 288 -0.92 -3.23 -13.34
C SER A 288 -1.17 -2.28 -14.50
N GLN A 289 -2.42 -2.04 -14.87
CA GLN A 289 -2.77 -1.13 -15.96
C GLN A 289 -2.43 0.32 -15.63
N ILE A 290 -2.68 0.78 -14.40
CA ILE A 290 -2.30 2.13 -13.94
C ILE A 290 -0.82 2.39 -14.21
N TRP A 291 0.06 1.49 -13.80
CA TRP A 291 1.51 1.71 -13.94
C TRP A 291 2.05 1.41 -15.35
N SER A 292 1.58 0.36 -16.02
CA SER A 292 2.06 -0.01 -17.36
C SER A 292 1.51 0.86 -18.48
N ARG A 293 0.37 1.52 -18.31
CA ARG A 293 -0.27 2.28 -19.40
C ARG A 293 -0.24 3.79 -19.20
N TRP A 294 0.19 4.27 -18.04
CA TRP A 294 0.30 5.71 -17.81
C TRP A 294 1.33 6.37 -18.74
N THR A 295 0.96 7.49 -19.36
CA THR A 295 1.87 8.35 -20.12
C THR A 295 1.75 9.82 -19.67
N PRO A 296 2.81 10.64 -19.83
CA PRO A 296 2.75 12.05 -19.46
C PRO A 296 1.62 12.83 -20.18
N GLU A 297 1.34 12.49 -21.43
CA GLU A 297 0.33 13.18 -22.25
C GLU A 297 -1.08 12.61 -22.07
N GLY A 298 -1.17 11.30 -21.79
CA GLY A 298 -2.43 10.55 -21.79
C GLY A 298 -2.98 10.25 -20.40
N GLY A 299 -2.20 10.47 -19.34
CA GLY A 299 -2.57 10.12 -17.97
C GLY A 299 -2.79 8.62 -17.77
N ILE A 300 -3.60 8.26 -16.77
CA ILE A 300 -3.96 6.87 -16.47
C ILE A 300 -4.94 6.32 -17.52
N GLN A 301 -4.64 5.15 -18.07
CA GLN A 301 -5.44 4.48 -19.08
C GLN A 301 -5.80 3.06 -18.60
N VAL A 302 -6.99 2.91 -18.01
CA VAL A 302 -7.49 1.63 -17.48
C VAL A 302 -8.70 1.18 -18.31
N ASP A 303 -8.64 -0.07 -18.77
CA ASP A 303 -9.71 -0.77 -19.50
C ASP A 303 -9.82 -2.18 -18.89
N LEU A 304 -10.75 -2.34 -17.94
CA LEU A 304 -11.00 -3.61 -17.23
C LEU A 304 -11.88 -4.58 -18.04
N GLU A 305 -12.48 -4.14 -19.15
CA GLU A 305 -13.33 -4.99 -20.00
C GLU A 305 -12.52 -5.78 -21.04
N LYS A 306 -11.30 -5.32 -21.37
CA LYS A 306 -10.37 -6.03 -22.24
C LYS A 306 -9.34 -6.81 -21.43
N THR A 307 -9.78 -7.95 -20.90
CA THR A 307 -8.90 -8.99 -20.38
C THR A 307 -8.41 -9.85 -21.54
N GLU A 308 -7.10 -9.98 -21.70
CA GLU A 308 -6.44 -10.93 -22.61
C GLU A 308 -6.63 -10.67 -24.11
N ASP A 309 -5.85 -9.72 -24.64
CA ASP A 309 -5.18 -9.86 -25.94
C ASP A 309 -4.45 -8.54 -26.25
N SER A 310 -3.26 -8.38 -25.69
CA SER A 310 -2.16 -7.88 -26.50
C SER A 310 -0.86 -8.06 -25.71
N GLU A 311 0.03 -8.89 -26.25
CA GLU A 311 1.47 -8.71 -26.15
C GLU A 311 1.92 -7.36 -26.81
N ALA A 312 1.06 -6.34 -26.81
CA ALA A 312 1.47 -4.99 -27.14
C ALA A 312 2.38 -4.56 -25.99
N LYS A 313 3.69 -4.59 -26.25
CA LYS A 313 4.71 -3.98 -25.41
C LYS A 313 4.14 -2.70 -24.79
N SER A 314 4.01 -2.72 -23.47
CA SER A 314 3.66 -1.59 -22.62
C SER A 314 4.28 -0.31 -23.18
N LYS A 315 3.45 0.64 -23.62
CA LYS A 315 3.88 1.98 -24.08
C LYS A 315 3.88 3.02 -22.96
N GLY A 316 3.59 2.62 -21.72
CA GLY A 316 3.64 3.52 -20.59
C GLY A 316 5.06 3.97 -20.26
N ALA A 317 5.16 5.02 -19.47
CA ALA A 317 6.44 5.58 -19.04
C ALA A 317 7.13 4.76 -17.93
N PHE A 318 6.48 3.67 -17.48
CA PHE A 318 7.03 2.75 -16.49
C PHE A 318 7.06 1.31 -17.01
N GLU A 319 8.18 0.63 -16.75
CA GLU A 319 8.31 -0.82 -16.81
C GLU A 319 7.82 -1.41 -15.49
N VAL A 320 6.86 -2.34 -15.55
CA VAL A 320 6.38 -3.08 -14.38
C VAL A 320 7.33 -4.25 -14.13
N MET A 321 8.23 -4.11 -13.16
CA MET A 321 9.21 -5.15 -12.83
C MET A 321 8.58 -6.30 -12.06
N HIS A 322 7.68 -5.97 -11.14
CA HIS A 322 6.99 -6.93 -10.28
C HIS A 322 5.70 -6.31 -9.75
N ILE A 323 4.62 -7.10 -9.73
CA ILE A 323 3.43 -6.86 -8.91
C ILE A 323 3.08 -8.19 -8.24
N GLY A 324 2.78 -8.15 -6.95
CA GLY A 324 2.36 -9.32 -6.18
C GLY A 324 1.36 -8.95 -5.10
N ALA A 325 0.61 -9.95 -4.63
CA ALA A 325 -0.29 -9.81 -3.50
C ALA A 325 0.27 -10.56 -2.28
N ASP A 326 0.51 -9.83 -1.18
CA ASP A 326 0.75 -10.41 0.14
C ASP A 326 -0.61 -10.69 0.78
N ARG A 327 -1.03 -11.95 0.67
CA ARG A 327 -2.27 -12.48 1.26
C ARG A 327 -1.96 -13.22 2.54
N ARG A 328 -2.58 -12.79 3.64
CA ARG A 328 -2.42 -13.44 4.95
C ARG A 328 -3.75 -13.80 5.54
N LEU A 329 -3.84 -15.01 6.08
CA LEU A 329 -4.95 -15.39 6.94
C LEU A 329 -4.52 -15.20 8.39
N ILE A 330 -5.09 -14.19 9.06
CA ILE A 330 -4.95 -14.02 10.51
C ILE A 330 -6.14 -14.71 11.17
N VAL A 331 -5.92 -15.42 12.27
CA VAL A 331 -7.01 -16.09 12.98
C VAL A 331 -7.05 -15.67 14.44
N ASN A 332 -8.27 -15.46 14.95
CA ASN A 332 -8.50 -15.43 16.37
C ASN A 332 -8.81 -16.86 16.82
N ARG A 333 -7.87 -17.47 17.54
CA ARG A 333 -7.98 -18.87 17.99
C ARG A 333 -9.05 -19.06 19.06
N ALA A 334 -9.32 -18.04 19.87
CA ALA A 334 -10.32 -18.09 20.93
C ALA A 334 -11.75 -17.98 20.38
N SER A 335 -12.00 -17.00 19.51
CA SER A 335 -13.32 -16.78 18.90
C SER A 335 -13.54 -17.56 17.59
N LYS A 336 -12.53 -18.33 17.14
CA LYS A 336 -12.53 -19.09 15.89
C LYS A 336 -12.89 -18.25 14.65
N VAL A 337 -12.39 -17.01 14.59
CA VAL A 337 -12.65 -16.08 13.48
C VAL A 337 -11.45 -16.06 12.52
N LYS A 338 -11.73 -16.19 11.22
CA LYS A 338 -10.78 -15.99 10.12
C LYS A 338 -10.77 -14.52 9.67
N MET A 339 -9.60 -13.97 9.37
CA MET A 339 -9.42 -12.59 8.95
C MET A 339 -8.42 -12.53 7.79
N TYR A 340 -8.94 -12.40 6.57
CA TYR A 340 -8.13 -12.33 5.36
C TYR A 340 -7.58 -10.92 5.16
N ARG A 341 -6.27 -10.79 5.06
CA ARG A 341 -5.57 -9.54 4.76
C ARG A 341 -4.99 -9.60 3.37
N CYS A 342 -5.05 -8.49 2.65
CA CYS A 342 -4.56 -8.38 1.28
C CYS A 342 -3.84 -7.04 1.11
N TRP A 343 -2.56 -7.13 0.76
CA TRP A 343 -1.75 -5.98 0.38
C TRP A 343 -1.14 -6.22 -0.99
N LEU A 344 -1.15 -5.21 -1.85
CA LEU A 344 -0.44 -5.27 -3.11
C LEU A 344 0.94 -4.66 -2.94
N GLN A 345 1.94 -5.29 -3.55
CA GLN A 345 3.32 -4.83 -3.59
C GLN A 345 3.74 -4.71 -5.05
N GLY A 346 4.47 -3.67 -5.40
CA GLY A 346 4.89 -3.42 -6.77
C GLY A 346 6.25 -2.74 -6.87
N ASN A 347 6.96 -3.02 -7.95
CA ASN A 347 8.22 -2.37 -8.32
C ASN A 347 8.10 -1.83 -9.75
N PHE A 348 8.25 -0.52 -9.92
CA PHE A 348 8.07 0.14 -11.22
C PHE A 348 9.33 0.93 -11.58
N ARG A 349 9.87 0.72 -12.77
CA ARG A 349 11.07 1.42 -13.25
C ARG A 349 10.68 2.47 -14.27
N LYS A 350 11.17 3.70 -14.12
CA LYS A 350 11.01 4.73 -15.16
C LYS A 350 11.75 4.31 -16.43
N VAL A 351 11.05 4.27 -17.55
CA VAL A 351 11.61 3.94 -18.85
C VAL A 351 12.57 5.05 -19.28
N GLU A 352 13.74 4.68 -19.81
CA GLU A 352 14.67 5.64 -20.40
C GLU A 352 14.06 6.22 -21.68
N ALA A 353 14.10 7.53 -21.86
CA ALA A 353 13.75 8.12 -23.15
C ALA A 353 14.67 7.50 -24.21
N PRO A 354 14.16 7.15 -25.41
CA PRO A 354 15.02 6.70 -26.49
C PRO A 354 16.13 7.74 -26.69
N ALA A 355 17.38 7.29 -26.71
CA ALA A 355 18.48 8.17 -27.08
C ALA A 355 18.10 8.84 -28.40
N ALA A 356 18.06 10.18 -28.42
CA ALA A 356 17.79 10.90 -29.65
C ALA A 356 18.74 10.36 -30.71
N GLU A 357 18.20 9.74 -31.76
CA GLU A 357 19.01 9.35 -32.91
C GLU A 357 19.67 10.64 -33.38
N ASN A 358 20.98 10.74 -33.16
CA ASN A 358 21.79 11.81 -33.70
C ASN A 358 21.68 11.68 -35.22
N GLY A 359 20.77 12.45 -35.81
CA GLY A 359 20.64 12.59 -37.24
C GLY A 359 21.99 13.02 -37.79
N ALA A 360 22.63 12.09 -38.49
CA ALA A 360 23.86 12.32 -39.25
C ALA A 360 23.54 13.05 -40.56
#